data_AF-A1C970-F1
#
_entry.id   AF-A1C970-F1
#
_cell.length_a   1.000
_cell.length_b   1.000
_cell.length_c   1.000
_cell.angle_alpha   90.00
_cell.angle_beta   90.00
_cell.angle_gamma   90.00
#
_symmetry.space_group_name_H-M   'P 1'
#
loop_
_entity.id
_entity.type
_entity.pdbx_description
1 polymer ?
#
loop_
_entity_poly.entity_id
_entity_poly.type
_entity_poly.pdbx_seq_one_letter_code
_entity_poly.pdbx_strand_id
1 'polypeptide(L)'
;MPLGSDPVRLELGNMSARMWTSIVADLSPNGYKVPHIPHWPRYTPGKEASSFVFHLPKKESCVERDDYRADGINSFNTIAR
;
A
#
# COMPACT_ATOMS: atom_id res chain seq x y z
N MET A 1 -5.18 18.36 -21.14
CA MET A 1 -4.26 18.71 -20.03
C MET A 1 -3.17 17.64 -19.94
N PRO A 2 -1.93 17.98 -19.56
CA PRO A 2 -0.90 16.98 -19.33
C PRO A 2 -1.28 16.07 -18.15
N LEU A 3 -0.95 14.78 -18.21
CA LEU A 3 -1.29 13.75 -17.22
C LEU A 3 -0.63 13.92 -15.82
N GLY A 4 -0.05 15.09 -15.54
CA GLY A 4 0.66 15.40 -14.30
C GLY A 4 0.36 16.77 -13.71
N SER A 5 -0.65 17.50 -14.20
CA SER A 5 -1.00 18.83 -13.68
C SER A 5 -2.19 18.82 -12.71
N ASP A 6 -2.81 17.66 -12.46
CA ASP A 6 -3.88 17.51 -11.46
C ASP A 6 -3.27 17.52 -10.04
N PRO A 7 -3.55 18.55 -9.22
CA PRO A 7 -2.97 18.68 -7.89
C PRO A 7 -3.25 17.46 -6.99
N VAL A 8 -4.44 16.85 -7.08
CA VAL A 8 -4.82 15.74 -6.21
C VAL A 8 -4.00 14.49 -6.55
N ARG A 9 -3.71 14.27 -7.84
CA ARG A 9 -2.86 13.17 -8.30
C ARG A 9 -1.40 13.41 -7.98
N LEU A 10 -0.93 14.66 -8.06
CA LEU A 10 0.42 15.04 -7.64
C LEU A 10 0.64 14.79 -6.15
N GLU A 11 -0.33 15.13 -5.31
CA GLU A 11 -0.28 14.85 -3.88
C GLU A 11 -0.21 13.36 -3.57
N LEU A 12 -1.04 12.55 -4.24
CA LEU A 12 -1.01 11.09 -4.11
C LEU A 12 0.34 10.53 -4.57
N GLY A 13 0.82 10.94 -5.74
CA GLY A 13 2.10 10.50 -6.29
C GLY A 13 3.29 10.86 -5.39
N ASN A 14 3.32 12.08 -4.84
CA ASN A 14 4.35 12.50 -3.88
C ASN A 14 4.32 11.66 -2.61
N MET A 15 3.12 11.35 -2.08
CA MET A 15 2.98 10.45 -0.93
C MET A 15 3.51 9.06 -1.24
N SER A 16 3.09 8.44 -2.35
CA SER A 16 3.56 7.10 -2.74
C SER A 16 5.07 7.08 -2.90
N ALA A 17 5.65 8.07 -3.60
CA ALA A 17 7.10 8.18 -3.77
C ALA A 17 7.83 8.25 -2.42
N ARG A 18 7.38 9.10 -1.49
CA ARG A 18 7.98 9.21 -0.15
C ARG A 18 7.90 7.91 0.64
N MET A 19 6.77 7.21 0.61
CA MET A 19 6.62 5.94 1.33
C MET A 19 7.55 4.85 0.74
N TRP A 20 7.66 4.77 -0.59
CA TRP A 20 8.61 3.86 -1.24
C TRP A 20 10.07 4.21 -0.96
N THR A 21 10.44 5.49 -0.99
CA THR A 21 11.78 5.93 -0.57
C THR A 21 12.08 5.54 0.87
N SER A 22 11.08 5.63 1.76
CA SER A 22 11.23 5.22 3.17
C SER A 22 11.53 3.73 3.32
N ILE A 23 10.92 2.88 2.48
CA ILE A 23 11.23 1.45 2.46
C ILE A 23 12.69 1.23 2.05
N VAL A 24 13.15 1.92 1.00
CA VAL A 24 14.53 1.79 0.51
C VAL A 24 15.54 2.27 1.56
N ALA A 25 15.25 3.35 2.27
CA ALA A 25 16.14 3.94 3.27
C ALA A 25 16.17 3.14 4.58
N ASP A 26 14.99 2.80 5.12
CA ASP A 26 14.83 2.38 6.51
C ASP A 26 14.11 1.04 6.68
N LEU A 27 13.80 0.34 5.57
CA LEU A 27 12.98 -0.88 5.55
C LEU A 27 11.60 -0.68 6.20
N SER A 28 11.10 0.56 6.21
CA SER A 28 9.82 0.94 6.79
C SER A 28 9.13 1.96 5.90
N PRO A 29 7.88 1.72 5.45
CA PRO A 29 7.11 2.70 4.67
C PRO A 29 6.69 3.93 5.48
N ASN A 30 6.86 3.90 6.80
CA ASN A 30 6.32 4.91 7.72
C ASN A 30 7.38 5.93 8.21
N GLY A 31 8.64 5.81 7.79
CA GLY A 31 9.78 6.58 8.32
C GLY A 31 9.69 8.09 8.09
N TYR A 32 9.17 8.53 6.93
CA TYR A 32 9.04 9.95 6.60
C TYR A 32 7.75 10.61 7.10
N LYS A 33 7.02 10.00 8.05
CA LYS A 33 5.85 10.54 8.77
C LYS A 33 4.94 11.41 7.89
N VAL A 34 4.42 10.84 6.80
CA VAL A 34 3.44 11.56 5.97
C VAL A 34 2.21 11.83 6.84
N PRO A 35 1.82 13.09 7.08
CA PRO A 35 0.75 13.42 8.01
C PRO A 35 -0.61 12.96 7.46
N HIS A 36 -1.49 12.57 8.39
CA HIS A 36 -2.87 12.17 8.13
C HIS A 36 -3.04 10.96 7.20
N ILE A 37 -2.06 10.04 7.22
CA ILE A 37 -2.10 8.78 6.46
C ILE A 37 -2.12 7.60 7.45
N PRO A 38 -2.93 6.56 7.18
CA PRO A 38 -2.90 5.36 8.00
C PRO A 38 -1.51 4.74 8.06
N HIS A 39 -1.20 4.11 9.18
CA HIS A 39 0.05 3.39 9.33
C HIS A 39 0.02 2.12 8.47
N TRP A 40 1.02 1.92 7.59
CA TRP A 40 1.15 0.68 6.83
C TRP A 40 1.73 -0.41 7.75
N PRO A 41 0.96 -1.46 8.13
CA PRO A 41 1.42 -2.49 9.05
C PRO A 41 2.49 -3.38 8.42
N ARG A 42 3.38 -3.90 9.26
CA ARG A 42 4.34 -4.94 8.85
C ARG A 42 3.62 -6.26 8.65
N TYR A 43 3.87 -6.91 7.51
CA TYR A 43 3.41 -8.29 7.29
C TYR A 43 3.97 -9.21 8.37
N THR A 44 3.09 -9.99 9.00
CA THR A 44 3.46 -10.95 10.06
C THR A 44 2.90 -12.31 9.70
N PRO A 45 3.76 -13.34 9.48
CA PRO A 45 3.29 -14.69 9.21
C PRO A 45 2.31 -15.20 10.28
N GLY A 46 1.25 -15.89 9.86
CA GLY A 46 0.21 -16.39 10.75
C GLY A 46 -0.79 -15.36 11.26
N LYS A 47 -0.64 -14.08 10.89
CA LYS A 47 -1.68 -13.05 11.06
C LYS A 47 -2.43 -12.84 9.74
N GLU A 48 -3.62 -12.27 9.84
CA GLU A 48 -4.42 -11.85 8.69
C GLU A 48 -3.60 -10.91 7.79
N ALA A 49 -3.54 -11.23 6.50
CA ALA A 49 -2.83 -10.43 5.51
C ALA A 49 -3.58 -9.12 5.24
N SER A 50 -2.85 -8.05 5.00
CA SER A 50 -3.41 -6.72 4.74
C SER A 50 -2.59 -5.96 3.71
N SER A 51 -3.27 -5.20 2.87
CA SER A 51 -2.68 -4.29 1.90
C SER A 51 -2.83 -2.84 2.35
N PHE A 52 -1.84 -2.00 2.05
CA PHE A 52 -2.02 -0.55 2.07
C PHE A 52 -2.41 -0.11 0.66
N VAL A 53 -3.59 0.51 0.51
CA VAL A 53 -4.14 0.89 -0.79
C VAL A 53 -4.07 2.39 -0.96
N PHE A 54 -3.50 2.81 -2.08
CA PHE A 54 -3.41 4.20 -2.49
C PHE A 54 -4.71 4.62 -3.20
N HIS A 55 -5.53 5.43 -2.52
CA HIS A 55 -6.74 6.00 -3.10
C HIS A 55 -6.57 7.47 -3.45
N LEU A 56 -7.37 7.92 -4.41
CA LEU A 56 -7.48 9.31 -4.81
C LEU A 56 -8.84 9.85 -4.32
N PRO A 57 -8.88 10.94 -3.52
CA PRO A 57 -7.76 11.73 -3.00
C PRO A 57 -6.91 10.99 -1.96
N LYS A 58 -5.65 11.39 -1.76
CA LYS A 58 -4.67 10.65 -0.92
C LYS A 58 -5.21 10.29 0.48
N LYS A 59 -6.04 11.16 1.07
CA LYS A 59 -6.64 11.00 2.40
C LYS A 59 -7.57 9.79 2.53
N GLU A 60 -8.02 9.22 1.41
CA GLU A 60 -8.86 8.02 1.36
C GLU A 60 -8.03 6.74 1.26
N SER A 61 -6.71 6.85 1.20
CA SER A 61 -5.81 5.68 1.26
C SER A 61 -6.01 4.98 2.59
N CYS A 62 -6.09 3.65 2.57
CA CYS A 62 -6.50 2.84 3.71
C CYS A 62 -5.66 1.57 3.82
N VAL A 63 -5.81 0.88 4.96
CA VAL A 63 -5.37 -0.50 5.12
C VAL A 63 -6.60 -1.38 5.03
N GLU A 64 -6.56 -2.36 4.14
CA GLU A 64 -7.64 -3.33 3.96
C GLU A 64 -7.10 -4.76 4.03
N ARG A 65 -8.02 -5.71 4.21
CA ARG A 65 -7.71 -7.13 4.16
C ARG A 65 -7.20 -7.50 2.77
N ASP A 66 -6.12 -8.27 2.70
CA ASP A 66 -5.60 -8.79 1.44
C ASP A 66 -6.19 -10.17 1.13
N ASP A 67 -7.48 -10.19 0.78
CA ASP A 67 -8.21 -11.40 0.40
C ASP A 67 -8.56 -11.46 -1.10
N TYR A 68 -8.23 -10.41 -1.86
CA TYR A 68 -8.52 -10.32 -3.30
C TYR A 68 -8.04 -11.53 -4.10
N ARG A 69 -6.92 -12.14 -3.71
CA ARG A 69 -6.34 -13.33 -4.37
C ARG A 69 -6.48 -14.62 -3.56
N ALA A 70 -7.21 -14.61 -2.46
CA ALA A 70 -7.27 -15.75 -1.54
C ALA A 70 -7.71 -17.04 -2.24
N ASP A 71 -8.78 -16.99 -3.03
CA ASP A 71 -9.31 -18.16 -3.75
C ASP A 71 -8.33 -18.70 -4.81
N GLY A 72 -7.64 -17.80 -5.51
CA GLY A 72 -6.61 -18.17 -6.47
C GLY A 72 -5.42 -18.86 -5.81
N ILE A 73 -4.93 -18.30 -4.69
CA ILE A 73 -3.84 -18.90 -3.90
C ILE A 73 -4.25 -20.27 -3.35
N ASN A 74 -5.47 -20.39 -2.82
CA ASN A 74 -6.01 -21.66 -2.34
C ASN A 74 -6.04 -22.71 -3.46
N SER A 75 -6.44 -22.33 -4.68
CA SER A 75 -6.44 -23.21 -5.83
C SER A 75 -5.02 -23.68 -6.22
N PHE A 76 -4.02 -22.78 -6.22
CA PHE A 76 -2.63 -23.18 -6.50
C PHE A 76 -2.06 -24.14 -5.46
N ASN A 77 -2.40 -23.95 -4.18
CA ASN A 77 -1.91 -24.79 -3.09
C ASN A 77 -2.42 -26.24 -3.16
N THR A 78 -3.52 -26.51 -3.89
CA THR A 78 -3.97 -27.90 -4.12
C THR A 78 -3.25 -28.59 -5.27
N ILE A 79 -2.67 -27.82 -6.21
CA ILE A 79 -1.96 -28.32 -7.39
C ILE A 79 -0.50 -28.63 -7.07
N ALA A 80 0.15 -27.80 -6.25
CA ALA A 80 1.59 -27.87 -5.95
C ALA A 80 1.99 -29.03 -5.01
N ARG A 81 1.24 -30.15 -5.01
CA ARG A 81 1.41 -31.26 -4.08
C ARG A 81 2.31 -32.36 -4.60
#